data_AF-A0A916ZCT1-F1
#
_entry.id   AF-A0A916ZCT1-F1
#
_cell.length_a   1.000
_cell.length_b   1.000
_cell.length_c   1.000
_cell.angle_alpha   90.00
_cell.angle_beta   90.00
_cell.angle_gamma   90.00
#
_symmetry.space_group_name_H-M   'P 1'
#
loop_
_entity.id
_entity.type
_entity.pdbx_description
1 polymer ?
#
loop_
_entity_poly.entity_id
_entity_poly.type
_entity_poly.pdbx_seq_one_letter_code
_entity_poly.pdbx_strand_id
1 'polypeptide(L)' 'MVYMEVEAQTLAAQVQDSYCQYYGRPANEPELLFRLLFIQILYNLSDERVILDTQVNLAYKWFVGLNPGDD' A
#
# COMPACT_ATOMS: atom_id res chain seq x y z
N MET A 1 -0.95 35.31 -2.39
CA MET A 1 -0.49 33.99 -1.93
C MET A 1 -1.65 33.32 -1.23
N VAL A 2 -2.50 32.66 -1.99
CA VAL A 2 -3.55 31.80 -1.44
C VAL A 2 -2.90 30.43 -1.34
N TYR A 3 -2.50 30.03 -0.13
CA TYR A 3 -2.17 28.63 0.12
C TYR A 3 -3.48 27.87 -0.03
N MET A 4 -3.70 27.34 -1.22
CA MET A 4 -4.75 26.36 -1.47
C MET A 4 -4.31 25.12 -0.68
N GLU A 5 -4.85 24.96 0.52
CA GLU A 5 -4.88 23.66 1.20
C GLU A 5 -5.71 22.75 0.30
N VAL A 6 -5.04 22.14 -0.67
CA VAL A 6 -5.56 20.92 -1.28
C VAL A 6 -5.48 19.90 -0.16
N GLU A 7 -6.58 19.70 0.56
CA GLU A 7 -6.78 18.49 1.35
C GLU A 7 -6.62 17.33 0.36
N ALA A 8 -5.40 16.79 0.29
CA ALA A 8 -5.10 15.65 -0.55
C ALA A 8 -5.94 14.49 0.00
N GLN A 9 -7.04 14.18 -0.69
CA GLN A 9 -7.88 13.05 -0.34
C GLN A 9 -7.03 11.79 -0.39
N THR A 10 -6.97 11.07 0.73
CA THR A 10 -6.18 9.84 0.83
C THR A 10 -6.80 8.74 -0.02
N LEU A 11 -5.99 7.75 -0.42
CA LEU A 11 -6.51 6.61 -1.15
C LEU A 11 -7.52 5.86 -0.28
N ALA A 12 -7.25 5.72 1.03
CA ALA A 12 -8.19 5.16 2.00
C ALA A 12 -9.58 5.82 1.98
N ALA A 13 -9.64 7.17 1.93
CA ALA A 13 -10.92 7.87 1.86
C ALA A 13 -11.68 7.60 0.54
N GLN A 14 -10.96 7.43 -0.57
CA GLN A 14 -11.56 7.16 -1.88
C GLN A 14 -12.16 5.76 -1.98
N VAL A 15 -11.56 4.77 -1.31
CA VAL A 15 -12.00 3.37 -1.38
C VAL A 15 -12.86 2.93 -0.20
N GLN A 16 -13.11 3.81 0.77
CA GLN A 16 -13.80 3.49 2.02
C GLN A 16 -15.12 2.75 1.80
N ASP A 17 -15.94 3.18 0.85
CA ASP A 17 -17.25 2.58 0.54
C ASP A 17 -17.15 1.15 -0.05
N SER A 18 -15.96 0.74 -0.49
CA SER A 18 -15.70 -0.61 -0.99
C SER A 18 -15.44 -1.63 0.14
N TYR A 19 -15.23 -1.16 1.37
CA TYR A 19 -14.90 -2.01 2.51
C TYR A 19 -16.09 -2.20 3.45
N CYS A 20 -16.16 -3.38 4.07
CA CYS A 20 -17.13 -3.65 5.13
C CYS A 20 -16.60 -3.19 6.48
N GLN A 21 -17.28 -2.23 7.11
CA GLN A 21 -16.84 -1.64 8.38
C GLN A 21 -16.93 -2.60 9.59
N TYR A 22 -17.88 -3.54 9.59
CA TYR A 22 -18.23 -4.30 10.81
C TYR A 22 -17.96 -5.81 10.73
N TYR A 23 -18.04 -6.40 9.53
CA TYR A 23 -18.00 -7.86 9.36
C TYR A 23 -16.99 -8.32 8.29
N GLY A 24 -16.13 -7.42 7.82
CA GLY A 24 -15.06 -7.74 6.88
C GLY A 24 -13.82 -8.34 7.54
N ARG A 25 -12.99 -9.02 6.76
CA ARG A 25 -11.62 -9.31 7.18
C ARG A 25 -10.86 -7.98 7.32
N PRO A 26 -10.03 -7.79 8.37
CA PRO A 26 -9.14 -6.62 8.44
C PRO A 26 -8.32 -6.53 7.17
N ALA A 27 -8.43 -5.40 6.48
CA ALA A 27 -7.67 -5.13 5.27
C ALA A 27 -6.36 -4.43 5.62
N ASN A 28 -5.33 -4.68 4.82
CA ASN A 28 -4.13 -3.84 4.85
C ASN A 28 -4.47 -2.46 4.29
N GLU A 29 -3.69 -1.45 4.71
CA GLU A 29 -3.84 -0.08 4.22
C GLU A 29 -3.78 -0.05 2.68
N PRO A 30 -4.74 0.60 2.00
CA PRO A 30 -4.82 0.59 0.55
C PRO A 30 -3.59 1.23 -0.10
N GLU A 31 -2.93 2.18 0.59
CA GLU A 31 -1.66 2.76 0.18
C GLU A 31 -0.54 1.73 0.10
N LEU A 32 -0.50 0.75 1.01
CA LEU A 32 0.48 -0.35 0.97
C LEU A 32 0.21 -1.25 -0.24
N LEU A 33 -1.04 -1.62 -0.47
CA LEU A 33 -1.43 -2.45 -1.62
C LEU A 33 -1.10 -1.76 -2.94
N PHE A 34 -1.36 -0.45 -3.04
CA PHE A 34 -1.02 0.36 -4.21
C PHE A 34 0.48 0.36 -4.50
N ARG A 35 1.32 0.47 -3.45
CA ARG A 35 2.78 0.44 -3.59
C ARG A 35 3.29 -0.94 -4.01
N LEU A 36 2.69 -2.03 -3.51
CA LEU A 36 3.00 -3.38 -3.97
C LEU A 36 2.66 -3.55 -5.46
N LEU A 37 1.49 -3.09 -5.90
CA LEU A 37 1.09 -3.10 -7.32
C LEU A 37 2.07 -2.32 -8.19
N PHE A 38 2.56 -1.18 -7.70
CA PHE A 38 3.55 -0.38 -8.41
C PHE A 38 4.85 -1.15 -8.66
N ILE A 39 5.39 -1.84 -7.63
CA ILE A 39 6.57 -2.71 -7.78
C ILE A 39 6.26 -3.85 -8.76
N GLN A 40 5.08 -4.47 -8.62
CA GLN A 40 4.66 -5.58 -9.47
C GLN A 40 4.69 -5.22 -10.95
N ILE A 41 4.12 -4.07 -11.30
CA ILE A 41 4.03 -3.58 -12.68
C ILE A 41 5.42 -3.14 -13.18
N LEU A 42 6.17 -2.39 -12.37
CA LEU A 42 7.47 -1.83 -12.77
C LEU A 42 8.49 -2.92 -13.13
N TYR A 43 8.47 -4.04 -12.40
CA TYR A 43 9.40 -5.14 -12.57
C TYR A 43 8.77 -6.40 -13.19
N ASN A 44 7.50 -6.31 -13.61
CA ASN A 44 6.72 -7.41 -14.18
C ASN A 44 6.81 -8.70 -13.35
N LEU A 45 6.59 -8.57 -12.05
CA LEU A 45 6.65 -9.66 -11.07
C LEU A 45 5.27 -10.30 -10.86
N SER A 46 5.22 -11.54 -10.38
CA SER A 46 3.98 -12.10 -9.84
C SER A 46 3.67 -11.49 -8.46
N ASP A 47 2.41 -11.60 -8.04
CA ASP A 47 1.97 -11.23 -6.68
C ASP A 47 2.77 -11.97 -5.60
N GLU A 48 2.95 -13.28 -5.75
CA GLU A 48 3.81 -14.10 -4.88
C GLU A 48 5.23 -13.53 -4.83
N ARG A 49 5.81 -13.22 -6.01
CA ARG A 49 7.20 -12.79 -6.08
C ARG A 49 7.41 -11.43 -5.43
N VAL A 50 6.49 -10.48 -5.62
CA VAL A 50 6.55 -9.17 -4.96
C VAL A 50 6.49 -9.32 -3.45
N ILE A 51 5.63 -10.21 -2.92
CA ILE A 51 5.52 -10.45 -1.48
C ILE A 51 6.82 -11.01 -0.94
N LEU A 52 7.37 -12.05 -1.58
CA LEU A 52 8.64 -12.67 -1.16
C LEU A 52 9.81 -11.67 -1.23
N ASP A 53 9.90 -10.89 -2.32
CA ASP A 53 10.95 -9.89 -2.46
C ASP A 53 10.79 -8.78 -1.42
N THR A 54 9.56 -8.39 -1.07
CA THR A 54 9.29 -7.42 0.00
C THR A 54 9.70 -7.95 1.38
N GLN A 55 9.73 -9.26 1.63
CA GLN A 55 10.19 -9.79 2.92
C GLN A 55 11.70 -9.63 3.13
N VAL A 56 12.49 -9.69 2.06
CA VAL A 56 13.96 -9.71 2.14
C VAL A 56 14.63 -8.42 1.64
N ASN A 57 13.99 -7.69 0.73
CA ASN A 57 14.53 -6.48 0.14
C ASN A 57 14.17 -5.27 1.01
N LEU A 58 15.16 -4.74 1.70
CA LEU A 58 15.00 -3.60 2.60
C LEU A 58 14.48 -2.34 1.89
N ALA A 59 14.86 -2.12 0.63
CA ALA A 59 14.36 -0.99 -0.15
C ALA A 59 12.87 -1.15 -0.46
N TYR A 60 12.42 -2.38 -0.75
CA TYR A 60 11.01 -2.67 -1.00
C TYR A 60 10.20 -2.52 0.29
N LYS A 61 10.66 -3.07 1.42
CA LYS A 61 10.03 -2.84 2.75
C LYS A 61 9.84 -1.36 3.04
N TRP A 62 10.93 -0.60 2.95
CA TRP A 62 10.90 0.85 3.19
C TRP A 62 9.92 1.55 2.25
N PHE A 63 9.93 1.19 0.95
CA PHE A 63 9.04 1.79 -0.03
C PHE A 63 7.56 1.51 0.30
N VAL A 64 7.20 0.27 0.63
CA VAL A 64 5.81 -0.10 0.95
C VAL A 64 5.38 0.34 2.36
N GLY A 65 6.30 0.88 3.16
CA GLY A 65 6.02 1.39 4.50
C GLY A 65 6.11 0.36 5.63
N LEU A 66 6.79 -0.77 5.40
CA LEU A 66 7.04 -1.81 6.40
C LEU A 66 8.42 -1.63 7.06
N ASN A 67 8.53 -1.99 8.34
CA ASN A 67 9.79 -1.97 9.07
C ASN A 67 10.51 -3.33 9.02
N PRO A 68 11.83 -3.34 9.28
CA PRO A 68 12.56 -4.58 9.53
C PRO A 68 12.03 -5.24 10.81
N GLY A 69 11.47 -6.44 10.69
CA GLY A 69 10.85 -7.19 11.80
C GLY A 69 9.32 -7.21 11.78
N ASP A 70 8.69 -6.46 10.87
CA ASP A 70 7.27 -6.65 10.56
C ASP A 70 7.14 -7.93 9.70
N ASP A 71 6.46 -8.94 10.24
CA ASP A 71 6.10 -10.22 9.59
C ASP A 71 4.64 -10.21 9.10
#